data_AF-A0A1Q9EIU2-F1
#
_entry.id   AF-A0A1Q9EIU2-F1
#
_cell.length_a   1.000
_cell.length_b   1.000
_cell.length_c   1.000
_cell.angle_alpha   90.00
_cell.angle_beta   90.00
_cell.angle_gamma   90.00
#
_symmetry.space_group_name_H-M   'P 1'
#
loop_
_entity.id
_entity.type
_entity.pdbx_description
1 polymer ?
#
loop_
_entity_poly.entity_id
_entity_poly.type
_entity_poly.pdbx_seq_one_letter_code
_entity_poly.pdbx_strand_id
1 'polypeptide(L)'
;MVRWLLLFLGWPVEGSYNDYIDRIEKRTSDAIALHRSGETAKALRTLKEVRESFHSAVELDSKKPDAYVTFAQSMLSCNQLEDAVDAWEGAVQRIDRKKEPHLFDWAAGRLRWTRYGLVSIQRDEVYADGQGDLQASLKLIEKQLEIYPGFPDMHHDLATTRVMVSELQQDSNITAQAVESFKQAQETAFEAWKAGLLERKRSKNCDHGSLVYDWTQSSAAGFGVSVHYLGKEALADSEGYVATFKDVALAGDDGIIVDEKNCHIFLVSAGLAVNLASNLQLLEVWGDPATPYSSGPRWKWHDYSQGRAPEHGSWEKPVQVSKVASVVQFAATSHFHVLTEVLGRLWLLVSHGVLEDPEMHLVLPKPFGFLAAGLMLLTQELELPSKRFIHWTSGPNDVRLRAGTLVFANWKPPVKFGDDGGHCPTPGAVLRGLRSALQPLAAQRMAPRALIFIKRKKGDMRSSLQDESWFTAQLKQLATPTLQFQVFDGSAKPKRTAQLFARARIVIGAHGGALSNILFCPEDVEIFELGFRTPFAGHYRYLSKMLNLRMTLLPLVPDSRGIGSRDIAFANLTEAMEVVRAAALGSGEPNLHSEL
;
A
#
# COMPACT_ATOMS: atom_id res chain seq x y z
N MET A 1 -53.66 36.25 -23.11
CA MET A 1 -53.51 37.67 -23.49
C MET A 1 -52.30 38.34 -22.83
N VAL A 2 -52.10 38.25 -21.51
CA VAL A 2 -50.95 38.86 -20.81
C VAL A 2 -49.58 38.41 -21.36
N ARG A 3 -49.39 37.11 -21.63
CA ARG A 3 -48.15 36.56 -22.23
C ARG A 3 -47.81 37.14 -23.60
N TRP A 4 -48.82 37.50 -24.40
CA TRP A 4 -48.64 38.12 -25.73
C TRP A 4 -48.32 39.61 -25.64
N LEU A 5 -48.83 40.31 -24.61
CA LEU A 5 -48.53 41.73 -24.37
C LEU A 5 -47.08 41.93 -23.86
N LEU A 6 -46.60 41.00 -23.02
CA LEU A 6 -45.24 41.00 -22.49
C LEU A 6 -44.18 40.75 -23.58
N LEU A 7 -44.46 39.81 -24.50
CA LEU A 7 -43.63 39.54 -25.68
C LEU A 7 -43.52 40.74 -26.63
N PHE A 8 -44.57 41.56 -26.73
CA PHE A 8 -44.61 42.72 -27.62
C PHE A 8 -43.87 43.95 -27.05
N LEU A 9 -43.68 44.01 -25.73
CA LEU A 9 -42.99 45.10 -25.02
C LEU A 9 -41.48 44.83 -24.82
N GLY A 10 -40.95 43.73 -25.36
CA GLY A 10 -39.55 43.34 -25.16
C GLY A 10 -39.23 42.92 -23.72
N TRP A 11 -40.25 42.66 -22.89
CA TRP A 11 -40.05 42.10 -21.56
C TRP A 11 -39.78 40.60 -21.67
N PRO A 12 -38.69 40.10 -21.07
CA PRO A 12 -38.35 38.68 -21.14
C PRO A 12 -39.50 37.88 -20.54
N VAL A 13 -40.05 36.94 -21.31
CA VAL A 13 -41.02 35.97 -20.77
C VAL A 13 -40.27 35.18 -19.70
N GLU A 14 -40.67 35.34 -18.44
CA GLU A 14 -40.17 34.53 -17.33
C GLU A 14 -40.27 33.06 -17.72
N GLY A 15 -39.17 32.32 -17.57
CA GLY A 15 -39.14 30.89 -17.89
C GLY A 15 -40.13 30.14 -16.99
N SER A 16 -40.66 29.03 -17.47
CA SER A 16 -41.33 28.08 -16.58
C SER A 16 -40.30 27.40 -15.67
N TYR A 17 -40.77 26.81 -14.56
CA TYR A 17 -39.92 26.02 -13.66
C TYR A 17 -39.08 24.96 -14.41
N ASN A 18 -39.69 24.25 -15.36
CA ASN A 18 -39.00 23.25 -16.17
C ASN A 18 -37.97 23.88 -17.13
N ASP A 19 -38.25 25.07 -17.69
CA ASP A 19 -37.29 25.77 -18.54
C ASP A 19 -36.00 26.11 -17.79
N TYR A 20 -36.10 26.40 -16.48
CA TYR A 20 -34.92 26.66 -15.65
C TYR A 20 -34.15 25.37 -15.31
N ILE A 21 -34.84 24.25 -15.08
CA ILE A 21 -34.19 22.93 -14.90
C ILE A 21 -33.42 22.52 -16.17
N ASP A 22 -34.05 22.62 -17.33
CA ASP A 22 -33.40 22.28 -18.62
C ASP A 22 -32.16 23.16 -18.86
N ARG A 23 -32.21 24.43 -18.46
CA ARG A 23 -31.06 25.34 -18.50
C ARG A 23 -29.92 24.89 -17.58
N ILE A 24 -30.23 24.45 -16.36
CA ILE A 24 -29.21 23.91 -15.42
C ILE A 24 -28.47 22.75 -16.09
N GLU A 25 -29.19 21.76 -16.62
CA GLU A 25 -28.58 20.56 -17.24
C GLU A 25 -27.70 20.91 -18.44
N LYS A 26 -28.24 21.74 -19.35
CA LYS A 26 -27.52 22.19 -20.54
C LYS A 26 -26.24 22.94 -20.17
N ARG A 27 -26.32 23.91 -19.27
CA ARG A 27 -25.17 24.70 -18.84
C ARG A 27 -24.14 23.89 -18.06
N THR A 28 -24.58 22.88 -17.33
CA THR A 28 -23.66 21.93 -16.67
C THR A 28 -22.83 21.17 -17.69
N SER A 29 -23.47 20.66 -18.76
CA SER A 29 -22.77 19.98 -19.85
C SER A 29 -21.75 20.89 -20.54
N ASP A 30 -22.13 22.15 -20.80
CA ASP A 30 -21.22 23.18 -21.32
C ASP A 30 -20.02 23.41 -20.37
N ALA A 31 -20.27 23.56 -19.06
CA ALA A 31 -19.23 23.79 -18.06
C ALA A 31 -18.23 22.63 -17.95
N ILE A 32 -18.72 21.38 -17.98
CA ILE A 32 -17.87 20.18 -17.98
C ILE A 32 -16.99 20.14 -19.23
N ALA A 33 -17.56 20.42 -20.41
CA ALA A 33 -16.82 20.45 -21.67
C ALA A 33 -15.71 21.51 -21.63
N LEU A 34 -16.02 22.71 -21.14
CA LEU A 34 -15.06 23.82 -20.97
C LEU A 34 -13.96 23.48 -19.96
N HIS A 35 -14.29 22.80 -18.86
CA HIS A 35 -13.28 22.37 -17.90
C HIS A 35 -12.32 21.35 -18.52
N ARG A 36 -12.85 20.37 -19.26
CA ARG A 36 -12.04 19.36 -19.98
C ARG A 36 -11.17 19.98 -21.08
N SER A 37 -11.56 21.12 -21.67
CA SER A 37 -10.74 21.87 -22.62
C SER A 37 -9.71 22.80 -21.97
N GLY A 38 -9.64 22.86 -20.64
CA GLY A 38 -8.76 23.76 -19.89
C GLY A 38 -9.25 25.21 -19.80
N GLU A 39 -10.47 25.50 -20.27
CA GLU A 39 -11.07 26.84 -20.27
C GLU A 39 -11.72 27.20 -18.93
N THR A 40 -10.95 27.09 -17.85
CA THR A 40 -11.41 27.20 -16.45
C THR A 40 -12.25 28.46 -16.17
N ALA A 41 -11.83 29.63 -16.65
CA ALA A 41 -12.58 30.88 -16.43
C ALA A 41 -13.97 30.87 -17.11
N LYS A 42 -14.10 30.23 -18.28
CA LYS A 42 -15.40 30.10 -18.96
C LYS A 42 -16.28 29.07 -18.26
N ALA A 43 -15.69 27.96 -17.79
CA ALA A 43 -16.41 26.98 -16.98
C ALA A 43 -17.00 27.63 -15.71
N LEU A 44 -16.22 28.42 -14.98
CA LEU A 44 -16.69 29.13 -13.78
C LEU A 44 -17.81 30.14 -14.08
N ARG A 45 -17.74 30.89 -15.19
CA ARG A 45 -18.85 31.76 -15.61
C ARG A 45 -20.11 30.97 -15.93
N THR A 46 -19.97 29.84 -16.60
CA THR A 46 -21.10 28.96 -16.94
C THR A 46 -21.75 28.40 -15.67
N LEU A 47 -20.97 28.06 -14.65
CA LEU A 47 -21.49 27.65 -13.34
C LEU A 47 -22.24 28.76 -12.61
N LYS A 48 -21.91 30.03 -12.84
CA LYS A 48 -22.71 31.15 -12.32
C LYS A 48 -24.11 31.16 -12.95
N GLU A 49 -24.22 30.95 -14.26
CA GLU A 49 -25.51 30.85 -14.96
C GLU A 49 -26.36 29.66 -14.45
N VAL A 50 -25.70 28.56 -14.05
CA VAL A 50 -26.36 27.42 -13.39
C VAL A 50 -26.97 27.85 -12.05
N ARG A 51 -26.23 28.58 -11.20
CA ARG A 51 -26.74 29.11 -9.91
C ARG A 51 -27.92 30.07 -10.10
N GLU A 52 -27.81 30.99 -11.06
CA GLU A 52 -28.90 31.93 -11.39
C GLU A 52 -30.18 31.21 -11.84
N SER A 53 -30.04 30.15 -12.64
CA SER A 53 -31.17 29.32 -13.08
C SER A 53 -31.80 28.53 -11.91
N PHE A 54 -30.98 28.01 -11.00
CA PHE A 54 -31.45 27.34 -9.79
C PHE A 54 -32.25 28.29 -8.89
N HIS A 55 -31.74 29.48 -8.59
CA HIS A 55 -32.46 30.46 -7.78
C HIS A 55 -33.81 30.83 -8.41
N SER A 56 -33.83 31.07 -9.73
CA SER A 56 -35.06 31.36 -10.46
C SER A 56 -36.09 30.22 -10.35
N ALA A 57 -35.66 28.95 -10.44
CA ALA A 57 -36.55 27.81 -10.27
C ALA A 57 -37.11 27.71 -8.83
N VAL A 58 -36.27 27.95 -7.82
CA VAL A 58 -36.67 27.93 -6.40
C VAL A 58 -37.64 29.06 -6.06
N GLU A 59 -37.47 30.24 -6.65
CA GLU A 59 -38.41 31.36 -6.51
C GLU A 59 -39.80 31.03 -7.06
N LEU A 60 -39.87 30.28 -8.16
CA LEU A 60 -41.13 29.82 -8.75
C LEU A 60 -41.82 28.74 -7.91
N ASP A 61 -41.08 27.74 -7.44
CA ASP A 61 -41.62 26.68 -6.58
C ASP A 61 -40.56 26.10 -5.65
N SER A 62 -40.48 26.65 -4.44
CA SER A 62 -39.52 26.23 -3.44
C SER A 62 -39.84 24.89 -2.78
N LYS A 63 -40.99 24.26 -3.08
CA LYS A 63 -41.39 22.97 -2.47
C LYS A 63 -40.99 21.77 -3.31
N LYS A 64 -40.73 21.97 -4.61
CA LYS A 64 -40.35 20.87 -5.50
C LYS A 64 -38.89 20.46 -5.31
N PRO A 65 -38.60 19.15 -5.26
CA PRO A 65 -37.23 18.66 -5.11
C PRO A 65 -36.42 18.71 -6.41
N ASP A 66 -37.05 18.76 -7.59
CA ASP A 66 -36.37 18.56 -8.88
C ASP A 66 -35.24 19.59 -9.12
N ALA A 67 -35.50 20.88 -8.89
CA ALA A 67 -34.49 21.92 -9.06
C ALA A 67 -33.29 21.72 -8.12
N TYR A 68 -33.53 21.26 -6.89
CA TYR A 68 -32.47 20.95 -5.92
C TYR A 68 -31.66 19.73 -6.36
N VAL A 69 -32.33 18.66 -6.79
CA VAL A 69 -31.67 17.43 -7.29
C VAL A 69 -30.80 17.75 -8.51
N THR A 70 -31.34 18.45 -9.50
CA THR A 70 -30.60 18.78 -10.72
C THR A 70 -29.43 19.69 -10.41
N PHE A 71 -29.63 20.75 -9.61
CA PHE A 71 -28.54 21.65 -9.21
C PHE A 71 -27.46 20.94 -8.38
N ALA A 72 -27.84 20.08 -7.43
CA ALA A 72 -26.89 19.32 -6.62
C ALA A 72 -26.05 18.36 -7.46
N GLN A 73 -26.67 17.65 -8.41
CA GLN A 73 -25.98 16.77 -9.35
C GLN A 73 -25.02 17.55 -10.25
N SER A 74 -25.43 18.74 -10.70
CA SER A 74 -24.58 19.64 -11.49
C SER A 74 -23.35 20.09 -10.71
N MET A 75 -23.54 20.58 -9.48
CA MET A 75 -22.44 21.05 -8.63
C MET A 75 -21.49 19.91 -8.27
N LEU A 76 -22.01 18.72 -7.95
CA LEU A 76 -21.20 17.53 -7.72
C LEU A 76 -20.35 17.16 -8.94
N SER A 77 -20.94 17.18 -10.15
CA SER A 77 -20.25 16.84 -11.41
C SER A 77 -19.15 17.84 -11.78
N CYS A 78 -19.23 19.06 -11.24
CA CYS A 78 -18.25 20.13 -11.42
C CYS A 78 -17.35 20.35 -10.20
N ASN A 79 -17.32 19.39 -9.25
CA ASN A 79 -16.52 19.44 -8.03
C ASN A 79 -16.76 20.69 -7.16
N GLN A 80 -17.97 21.25 -7.20
CA GLN A 80 -18.44 22.33 -6.32
C GLN A 80 -19.16 21.69 -5.12
N LEU A 81 -18.39 21.03 -4.24
CA LEU A 81 -18.98 20.10 -3.27
C LEU A 81 -19.78 20.78 -2.16
N GLU A 82 -19.42 21.99 -1.75
CA GLU A 82 -20.17 22.76 -0.74
C GLU A 82 -21.59 23.10 -1.24
N ASP A 83 -21.69 23.74 -2.41
CA ASP A 83 -22.98 24.02 -3.07
C ASP A 83 -23.80 22.73 -3.30
N ALA A 84 -23.13 21.63 -3.63
CA ALA A 84 -23.78 20.34 -3.82
C ALA A 84 -24.35 19.76 -2.51
N VAL A 85 -23.63 19.90 -1.38
CA VAL A 85 -24.12 19.47 -0.06
C VAL A 85 -25.39 20.24 0.30
N ASP A 86 -25.35 21.57 0.22
CA ASP A 86 -26.50 22.43 0.55
C ASP A 86 -27.72 22.09 -0.30
N ALA A 87 -27.50 21.88 -1.60
CA ALA A 87 -28.56 21.53 -2.54
C ALA A 87 -29.12 20.12 -2.27
N TRP A 88 -28.28 19.12 -1.97
CA TRP A 88 -28.74 17.78 -1.60
C TRP A 88 -29.52 17.77 -0.28
N GLU A 89 -29.09 18.54 0.73
CA GLU A 89 -29.86 18.72 1.96
C GLU A 89 -31.23 19.32 1.65
N GLY A 90 -31.27 20.34 0.81
CA GLY A 90 -32.52 20.94 0.33
C GLY A 90 -33.43 19.94 -0.38
N ALA A 91 -32.87 19.07 -1.24
CA ALA A 91 -33.63 18.02 -1.92
C ALA A 91 -34.21 16.99 -0.94
N VAL A 92 -33.38 16.45 -0.04
CA VAL A 92 -33.78 15.43 0.95
C VAL A 92 -34.89 15.95 1.87
N GLN A 93 -34.87 17.23 2.26
CA GLN A 93 -35.93 17.84 3.06
C GLN A 93 -37.28 17.94 2.34
N ARG A 94 -37.28 17.91 1.00
CA ARG A 94 -38.47 18.13 0.16
C ARG A 94 -39.05 16.84 -0.42
N ILE A 95 -38.27 15.77 -0.50
CA ILE A 95 -38.74 14.47 -0.97
C ILE A 95 -39.59 13.82 0.13
N ASP A 96 -40.84 13.51 -0.18
CA ASP A 96 -41.73 12.77 0.72
C ASP A 96 -41.31 11.29 0.73
N ARG A 97 -40.53 10.90 1.74
CA ARG A 97 -40.03 9.52 1.89
C ARG A 97 -41.13 8.45 1.84
N LYS A 98 -42.37 8.77 2.26
CA LYS A 98 -43.47 7.80 2.22
C LYS A 98 -44.00 7.59 0.81
N LYS A 99 -43.96 8.63 -0.03
CA LYS A 99 -44.42 8.57 -1.42
C LYS A 99 -43.33 8.07 -2.37
N GLU A 100 -42.08 8.50 -2.13
CA GLU A 100 -40.95 8.24 -3.03
C GLU A 100 -39.72 7.72 -2.26
N PRO A 101 -39.83 6.55 -1.59
CA PRO A 101 -38.76 6.04 -0.73
C PRO A 101 -37.44 5.83 -1.49
N HIS A 102 -37.50 5.35 -2.74
CA HIS A 102 -36.31 5.12 -3.56
C HIS A 102 -35.59 6.43 -3.93
N LEU A 103 -36.34 7.48 -4.30
CA LEU A 103 -35.78 8.79 -4.60
C LEU A 103 -35.15 9.43 -3.35
N PHE A 104 -35.81 9.29 -2.20
CA PHE A 104 -35.27 9.75 -0.92
C PHE A 104 -33.96 9.04 -0.57
N ASP A 105 -33.94 7.70 -0.60
CA ASP A 105 -32.76 6.93 -0.22
C ASP A 105 -31.58 7.20 -1.17
N TRP A 106 -31.85 7.38 -2.46
CA TRP A 106 -30.84 7.81 -3.44
C TRP A 106 -30.30 9.22 -3.15
N ALA A 107 -31.17 10.22 -2.96
CA ALA A 107 -30.75 11.60 -2.68
C ALA A 107 -29.96 11.69 -1.36
N ALA A 108 -30.40 10.95 -0.33
CA ALA A 108 -29.69 10.86 0.95
C ALA A 108 -28.32 10.18 0.80
N GLY A 109 -28.21 9.17 -0.07
CA GLY A 109 -26.93 8.57 -0.44
C GLY A 109 -26.02 9.56 -1.19
N ARG A 110 -26.56 10.32 -2.15
CA ARG A 110 -25.80 11.35 -2.85
C ARG A 110 -25.29 12.44 -1.90
N LEU A 111 -26.11 12.87 -0.93
CA LEU A 111 -25.68 13.76 0.14
C LEU A 111 -24.49 13.20 0.92
N ARG A 112 -24.56 11.94 1.37
CA ARG A 112 -23.45 11.27 2.08
C ARG A 112 -22.19 11.22 1.21
N TRP A 113 -22.31 10.81 -0.04
CA TRP A 113 -21.19 10.75 -0.99
C TRP A 113 -20.55 12.13 -1.22
N THR A 114 -21.35 13.18 -1.39
CA THR A 114 -20.85 14.54 -1.55
C THR A 114 -20.12 15.02 -0.29
N ARG A 115 -20.64 14.73 0.90
CA ARG A 115 -19.94 15.03 2.17
C ARG A 115 -18.63 14.27 2.28
N TYR A 116 -18.59 13.00 1.90
CA TYR A 116 -17.35 12.22 1.85
C TYR A 116 -16.34 12.87 0.89
N GLY A 117 -16.77 13.26 -0.31
CA GLY A 117 -15.94 13.97 -1.28
C GLY A 117 -15.35 15.27 -0.71
N LEU A 118 -16.15 16.07 0.02
CA LEU A 118 -15.68 17.31 0.65
C LEU A 118 -14.57 17.04 1.67
N VAL A 119 -14.75 16.03 2.54
CA VAL A 119 -13.71 15.63 3.50
C VAL A 119 -12.48 15.09 2.77
N SER A 120 -12.65 14.43 1.62
CA SER A 120 -11.56 13.88 0.83
C SER A 120 -10.67 14.98 0.24
N ILE A 121 -11.28 16.06 -0.30
CA ILE A 121 -10.53 17.24 -0.78
C ILE A 121 -9.74 17.87 0.39
N GLN A 122 -10.39 18.08 1.53
CA GLN A 122 -9.74 18.62 2.73
C GLN A 122 -8.55 17.75 3.16
N ARG A 123 -8.71 16.42 3.11
CA ARG A 123 -7.66 15.46 3.44
C ARG A 123 -6.50 15.57 2.48
N ASP A 124 -6.76 15.59 1.17
CA ASP A 124 -5.72 15.64 0.15
C ASP A 124 -4.92 16.96 0.23
N GLU A 125 -5.59 18.09 0.55
CA GLU A 125 -4.95 19.38 0.82
C GLU A 125 -3.98 19.31 2.01
N VAL A 126 -4.38 18.73 3.14
CA VAL A 126 -3.49 18.63 4.31
C VAL A 126 -2.46 17.50 4.19
N TYR A 127 -2.74 16.45 3.41
CA TYR A 127 -1.81 15.34 3.19
C TYR A 127 -0.65 15.76 2.28
N ALA A 128 -0.93 16.59 1.27
CA ALA A 128 0.04 17.19 0.35
C ALA A 128 1.09 16.16 -0.15
N ASP A 129 0.62 15.10 -0.80
CA ASP A 129 1.43 13.98 -1.31
C ASP A 129 2.35 13.34 -0.24
N GLY A 130 1.84 13.23 0.98
CA GLY A 130 2.55 12.67 2.13
C GLY A 130 3.61 13.59 2.72
N GLN A 131 3.61 14.89 2.37
CA GLN A 131 4.52 15.89 2.89
C GLN A 131 3.84 16.99 3.70
N GLY A 132 2.52 16.90 3.90
CA GLY A 132 1.76 17.81 4.74
C GLY A 132 1.65 17.34 6.20
N ASP A 133 0.54 17.67 6.84
CA ASP A 133 0.26 17.33 8.25
C ASP A 133 -0.50 16.00 8.34
N LEU A 134 0.21 14.93 8.73
CA LEU A 134 -0.39 13.61 8.86
C LEU A 134 -1.32 13.49 10.07
N GLN A 135 -1.18 14.31 11.11
CA GLN A 135 -2.13 14.30 12.22
C GLN A 135 -3.46 14.96 11.82
N ALA A 136 -3.41 16.01 11.00
CA ALA A 136 -4.61 16.59 10.41
C ALA A 136 -5.27 15.60 9.43
N SER A 137 -4.48 14.97 8.56
CA SER A 137 -4.97 13.93 7.64
C SER A 137 -5.63 12.76 8.39
N LEU A 138 -5.01 12.28 9.47
CA LEU A 138 -5.55 11.22 10.33
C LEU A 138 -6.99 11.51 10.79
N LYS A 139 -7.25 12.72 11.31
CA LYS A 139 -8.58 13.14 11.75
C LYS A 139 -9.60 13.18 10.62
N LEU A 140 -9.17 13.55 9.42
CA LEU A 140 -10.04 13.60 8.24
C LEU A 140 -10.35 12.19 7.71
N ILE A 141 -9.41 11.25 7.81
CA ILE A 141 -9.67 9.83 7.51
C ILE A 141 -10.69 9.26 8.52
N GLU A 142 -10.58 9.59 9.80
CA GLU A 142 -11.56 9.18 10.81
C GLU A 142 -12.95 9.73 10.47
N LYS A 143 -13.05 11.01 10.06
CA LYS A 143 -14.30 11.62 9.59
C LYS A 143 -14.85 10.97 8.30
N GLN A 144 -13.98 10.52 7.39
CA GLN A 144 -14.40 9.74 6.22
C GLN A 144 -15.01 8.40 6.63
N LEU A 145 -14.44 7.73 7.64
CA LEU A 145 -14.94 6.47 8.19
C LEU A 145 -16.22 6.66 9.03
N GLU A 146 -16.46 7.84 9.61
CA GLU A 146 -17.78 8.17 10.19
C GLU A 146 -18.90 8.18 9.12
N ILE A 147 -18.56 8.55 7.88
CA ILE A 147 -19.51 8.58 6.75
C ILE A 147 -19.68 7.19 6.13
N TYR A 148 -18.56 6.50 5.86
CA TYR A 148 -18.55 5.12 5.34
C TYR A 148 -17.70 4.19 6.22
N PRO A 149 -18.28 3.66 7.32
CA PRO A 149 -17.56 2.80 8.26
C PRO A 149 -17.02 1.51 7.65
N GLY A 150 -17.62 1.06 6.55
CA GLY A 150 -17.26 -0.17 5.84
C GLY A 150 -16.25 0.01 4.71
N PHE A 151 -15.63 1.18 4.53
CA PHE A 151 -14.74 1.43 3.39
C PHE A 151 -13.33 0.85 3.66
N PRO A 152 -12.93 -0.27 3.01
CA PRO A 152 -11.64 -0.92 3.27
C PRO A 152 -10.41 -0.03 3.05
N ASP A 153 -10.38 0.75 1.97
CA ASP A 153 -9.23 1.61 1.67
C ASP A 153 -9.01 2.67 2.76
N MET A 154 -10.08 3.25 3.30
CA MET A 154 -9.96 4.24 4.37
C MET A 154 -9.47 3.63 5.68
N HIS A 155 -9.83 2.39 6.00
CA HIS A 155 -9.23 1.67 7.12
C HIS A 155 -7.74 1.38 6.89
N HIS A 156 -7.35 1.05 5.65
CA HIS A 156 -5.95 0.83 5.30
C HIS A 156 -5.13 2.14 5.36
N ASP A 157 -5.68 3.24 4.86
CA ASP A 157 -5.09 4.59 4.95
C ASP A 157 -4.98 5.03 6.41
N LEU A 158 -6.00 4.77 7.23
CA LEU A 158 -5.99 5.02 8.68
C LEU A 158 -4.84 4.25 9.34
N ALA A 159 -4.74 2.95 9.07
CA ALA A 159 -3.68 2.11 9.61
C ALA A 159 -2.29 2.61 9.22
N THR A 160 -2.09 2.89 7.93
CA THR A 160 -0.83 3.42 7.40
C THR A 160 -0.47 4.76 8.01
N THR A 161 -1.45 5.67 8.15
CA THR A 161 -1.23 6.99 8.75
C THR A 161 -0.85 6.86 10.23
N ARG A 162 -1.52 5.97 10.99
CA ARG A 162 -1.16 5.66 12.38
C ARG A 162 0.26 5.09 12.50
N VAL A 163 0.66 4.21 11.58
CA VAL A 163 2.07 3.77 11.48
C VAL A 163 2.99 4.98 11.25
N MET A 164 2.65 5.86 10.31
CA MET A 164 3.51 7.00 9.99
C MET A 164 3.70 7.96 11.17
N VAL A 165 2.65 8.23 11.94
CA VAL A 165 2.68 9.15 13.09
C VAL A 165 3.01 8.47 14.41
N SER A 166 3.27 7.17 14.42
CA SER A 166 3.52 6.41 15.66
C SER A 166 4.74 6.89 16.46
N GLU A 167 5.74 7.49 15.81
CA GLU A 167 6.86 8.11 16.52
C GLU A 167 6.49 9.46 17.16
N LEU A 168 5.56 10.20 16.55
CA LEU A 168 5.10 11.50 17.07
C LEU A 168 4.22 11.34 18.29
N GLN A 169 3.34 10.34 18.22
CA GLN A 169 2.42 10.04 19.29
C GLN A 169 3.13 9.08 20.22
N GLN A 170 3.66 9.59 21.35
CA GLN A 170 4.19 8.76 22.45
C GLN A 170 3.11 7.87 23.12
N ASP A 171 1.95 7.72 22.48
CA ASP A 171 0.87 6.85 22.92
C ASP A 171 1.18 5.41 22.50
N SER A 172 1.49 4.57 23.48
CA SER A 172 1.67 3.13 23.29
C SER A 172 0.50 2.43 22.58
N ASN A 173 -0.70 3.02 22.60
CA ASN A 173 -1.88 2.47 21.97
C ASN A 173 -1.92 2.69 20.44
N ILE A 174 -1.17 3.65 19.89
CA ILE A 174 -1.22 3.96 18.44
C ILE A 174 -0.84 2.74 17.59
N THR A 175 0.08 1.92 18.10
CA THR A 175 0.49 0.66 17.47
C THR A 175 -0.65 -0.33 17.43
N ALA A 176 -1.33 -0.57 18.55
CA ALA A 176 -2.47 -1.47 18.61
C ALA A 176 -3.63 -0.98 17.73
N GLN A 177 -3.88 0.33 17.72
CA GLN A 177 -4.88 0.96 16.85
C GLN A 177 -4.54 0.82 15.36
N ALA A 178 -3.27 0.91 14.98
CA ALA A 178 -2.84 0.67 13.61
C ALA A 178 -3.07 -0.80 13.20
N VAL A 179 -2.72 -1.75 14.08
CA VAL A 179 -2.96 -3.18 13.86
C VAL A 179 -4.46 -3.47 13.66
N GLU A 180 -5.31 -2.92 14.53
CA GLU A 180 -6.76 -3.11 14.42
C GLU A 180 -7.32 -2.48 13.14
N SER A 181 -6.85 -1.30 12.74
CA SER A 181 -7.25 -0.69 11.46
C SER A 181 -6.86 -1.53 10.26
N PHE A 182 -5.66 -2.14 10.22
CA PHE A 182 -5.29 -3.07 9.14
C PHE A 182 -6.21 -4.28 9.10
N LYS A 183 -6.53 -4.86 10.27
CA LYS A 183 -7.45 -5.98 10.38
C LYS A 183 -8.84 -5.61 9.86
N GLN A 184 -9.37 -4.47 10.29
CA GLN A 184 -10.67 -3.98 9.84
C GLN A 184 -10.69 -3.72 8.32
N ALA A 185 -9.60 -3.21 7.74
CA ALA A 185 -9.45 -3.04 6.30
C ALA A 185 -9.55 -4.39 5.57
N GLN A 186 -8.88 -5.42 6.06
CA GLN A 186 -8.92 -6.75 5.44
C GLN A 186 -10.28 -7.41 5.59
N GLU A 187 -10.93 -7.29 6.75
CA GLU A 187 -12.27 -7.84 7.00
C GLU A 187 -13.33 -7.19 6.09
N THR A 188 -13.32 -5.87 5.98
CA THR A 188 -14.26 -5.15 5.09
C THR A 188 -14.01 -5.45 3.61
N ALA A 189 -12.73 -5.53 3.19
CA ALA A 189 -12.38 -5.95 1.83
C ALA A 189 -12.80 -7.40 1.54
N PHE A 190 -12.67 -8.29 2.52
CA PHE A 190 -13.05 -9.70 2.39
C PHE A 190 -14.56 -9.85 2.17
N GLU A 191 -15.40 -9.16 2.95
CA GLU A 191 -16.86 -9.18 2.77
C GLU A 191 -17.26 -8.64 1.38
N ALA A 192 -16.64 -7.54 0.95
CA ALA A 192 -16.87 -6.96 -0.37
C ALA A 192 -16.43 -7.88 -1.52
N TRP A 193 -15.32 -8.61 -1.33
CA TRP A 193 -14.84 -9.60 -2.29
C TRP A 193 -15.78 -10.81 -2.38
N LYS A 194 -16.25 -11.35 -1.25
CA LYS A 194 -17.25 -12.43 -1.22
C LYS A 194 -18.52 -12.04 -1.95
N ALA A 195 -19.04 -10.84 -1.68
CA ALA A 195 -20.21 -10.32 -2.39
C ALA A 195 -19.96 -10.26 -3.90
N GLY A 196 -18.78 -9.81 -4.32
CA GLY A 196 -18.37 -9.81 -5.73
C GLY A 196 -18.27 -11.22 -6.34
N LEU A 197 -17.78 -12.21 -5.61
CA LEU A 197 -17.73 -13.60 -6.09
C LEU A 197 -19.11 -14.17 -6.35
N LEU A 198 -20.07 -13.92 -5.45
CA LEU A 198 -21.46 -14.36 -5.58
C LEU A 198 -22.14 -13.67 -6.77
N GLU A 199 -21.96 -12.35 -6.90
CA GLU A 199 -22.51 -11.56 -8.02
C GLU A 199 -22.02 -12.09 -9.39
N ARG A 200 -20.73 -12.43 -9.49
CA ARG A 200 -20.12 -13.00 -10.71
C ARG A 200 -20.35 -14.50 -10.88
N LYS A 201 -21.03 -15.16 -9.94
CA LYS A 201 -21.23 -16.62 -9.92
C LYS A 201 -19.91 -17.40 -9.97
N ARG A 202 -18.83 -16.83 -9.41
CA ARG A 202 -17.54 -17.52 -9.24
C ARG A 202 -17.54 -18.44 -8.01
N SER A 203 -18.44 -18.18 -7.07
CA SER A 203 -18.80 -19.10 -5.99
C SER A 203 -20.32 -19.31 -5.94
N LYS A 204 -20.74 -20.45 -5.39
CA LYS A 204 -22.14 -20.74 -5.08
C LYS A 204 -22.53 -20.33 -3.65
N ASN A 205 -21.57 -20.39 -2.72
CA ASN A 205 -21.75 -20.08 -1.31
C ASN A 205 -20.39 -19.69 -0.70
N CYS A 206 -20.37 -18.68 0.16
CA CYS A 206 -19.20 -18.24 0.91
C CYS A 206 -19.37 -18.29 2.44
N ASP A 207 -20.36 -19.02 2.97
CA ASP A 207 -20.64 -19.12 4.42
C ASP A 207 -19.45 -19.62 5.25
N HIS A 208 -18.56 -20.41 4.64
CA HIS A 208 -17.36 -20.95 5.28
C HIS A 208 -16.07 -20.26 4.82
N GLY A 209 -16.17 -19.25 3.97
CA GLY A 209 -15.02 -18.49 3.50
C GLY A 209 -14.32 -17.76 4.64
N SER A 210 -13.00 -17.64 4.58
CA SER A 210 -12.21 -16.97 5.62
C SER A 210 -10.92 -16.33 5.10
N LEU A 211 -10.43 -15.35 5.86
CA LEU A 211 -9.04 -14.91 5.81
C LEU A 211 -8.16 -15.92 6.55
N VAL A 212 -7.16 -16.47 5.88
CA VAL A 212 -6.27 -17.51 6.41
C VAL A 212 -4.88 -16.94 6.64
N TYR A 213 -4.56 -16.63 7.90
CA TYR A 213 -3.26 -16.08 8.32
C TYR A 213 -2.21 -17.16 8.64
N ASP A 214 -2.65 -18.30 9.18
CA ASP A 214 -1.78 -19.43 9.55
C ASP A 214 -2.14 -20.68 8.74
N TRP A 215 -1.33 -20.94 7.71
CA TRP A 215 -1.60 -22.02 6.76
C TRP A 215 -1.34 -23.40 7.36
N THR A 216 -0.57 -23.45 8.45
CA THR A 216 -0.20 -24.71 9.12
C THR A 216 -1.43 -25.31 9.83
N GLN A 217 -2.23 -24.45 10.46
CA GLN A 217 -3.52 -24.83 11.06
C GLN A 217 -4.54 -25.21 9.98
N SER A 218 -4.54 -24.48 8.86
CA SER A 218 -5.45 -24.74 7.75
C SER A 218 -5.21 -26.07 7.05
N SER A 219 -3.95 -26.52 6.99
CA SER A 219 -3.62 -27.85 6.45
C SER A 219 -4.27 -28.96 7.28
N ALA A 220 -4.28 -28.81 8.61
CA ALA A 220 -4.95 -29.75 9.50
C ALA A 220 -6.49 -29.70 9.38
N ALA A 221 -7.05 -28.55 9.00
CA ALA A 221 -8.50 -28.36 8.82
C ALA A 221 -9.03 -28.76 7.43
N GLY A 222 -8.16 -29.18 6.50
CA GLY A 222 -8.56 -29.70 5.20
C GLY A 222 -8.89 -28.64 4.13
N PHE A 223 -8.40 -27.41 4.25
CA PHE A 223 -8.63 -26.32 3.28
C PHE A 223 -7.88 -26.47 1.94
N GLY A 224 -7.59 -27.69 1.49
CA GLY A 224 -6.90 -27.94 0.21
C GLY A 224 -5.44 -27.45 0.16
N VAL A 225 -4.82 -27.21 1.32
CA VAL A 225 -3.41 -26.83 1.45
C VAL A 225 -2.61 -27.93 2.17
N SER A 226 -1.49 -28.35 1.59
CA SER A 226 -0.52 -29.24 2.25
C SER A 226 0.77 -28.50 2.55
N VAL A 227 1.24 -28.57 3.80
CA VAL A 227 2.45 -27.87 4.25
C VAL A 227 3.60 -28.86 4.47
N HIS A 228 4.75 -28.55 3.88
CA HIS A 228 5.98 -29.34 3.99
C HIS A 228 7.08 -28.45 4.60
N TYR A 229 7.63 -28.86 5.73
CA TYR A 229 8.73 -28.16 6.39
C TYR A 229 10.08 -28.67 5.88
N LEU A 230 11.11 -27.82 5.95
CA LEU A 230 12.50 -28.29 5.84
C LEU A 230 12.80 -29.25 7.00
N GLY A 231 13.54 -30.32 6.70
CA GLY A 231 13.83 -31.38 7.68
C GLY A 231 14.35 -30.84 9.02
N LYS A 232 13.89 -31.45 10.12
CA LYS A 232 14.17 -31.01 11.51
C LYS A 232 15.65 -30.81 11.85
N GLU A 233 16.56 -31.49 11.13
CA GLU A 233 18.00 -31.41 11.36
C GLU A 233 18.64 -30.16 10.72
N ALA A 234 18.01 -29.55 9.71
CA ALA A 234 18.61 -28.45 8.96
C ALA A 234 18.44 -27.07 9.63
N LEU A 235 17.39 -26.88 10.44
CA LEU A 235 17.02 -25.56 10.97
C LEU A 235 16.26 -25.70 12.30
N ALA A 236 16.98 -25.75 13.43
CA ALA A 236 16.41 -25.91 14.77
C ALA A 236 15.37 -24.84 15.18
N ASP A 237 15.30 -23.72 14.45
CA ASP A 237 14.42 -22.56 14.71
C ASP A 237 13.43 -22.25 13.57
N SER A 238 13.33 -23.02 12.48
CA SER A 238 12.58 -22.55 11.30
C SER A 238 11.09 -22.88 11.31
N GLU A 239 10.28 -21.83 11.37
CA GLU A 239 8.87 -21.82 10.94
C GLU A 239 8.71 -21.68 9.40
N GLY A 240 9.80 -21.83 8.63
CA GLY A 240 9.77 -21.78 7.16
C GLY A 240 9.31 -23.09 6.53
N TYR A 241 8.42 -23.00 5.55
CA TYR A 241 7.81 -24.16 4.90
C TYR A 241 7.46 -23.87 3.44
N VAL A 242 7.18 -24.94 2.68
CA VAL A 242 6.58 -24.90 1.36
C VAL A 242 5.16 -25.44 1.44
N ALA A 243 4.19 -24.63 1.02
CA ALA A 243 2.79 -25.00 0.94
C ALA A 243 2.41 -25.35 -0.51
N THR A 244 1.60 -26.38 -0.69
CA THR A 244 1.01 -26.76 -1.98
C THR A 244 -0.50 -26.57 -1.92
N PHE A 245 -1.03 -25.87 -2.91
CA PHE A 245 -2.45 -25.60 -3.09
C PHE A 245 -2.95 -26.24 -4.38
N LYS A 246 -4.24 -26.56 -4.44
CA LYS A 246 -4.91 -27.07 -5.64
C LYS A 246 -6.00 -26.10 -6.09
N ASP A 247 -6.06 -25.87 -7.40
CA ASP A 247 -7.12 -25.08 -8.06
C ASP A 247 -7.32 -23.67 -7.46
N VAL A 248 -6.22 -22.99 -7.13
CA VAL A 248 -6.21 -21.62 -6.60
C VAL A 248 -5.80 -20.59 -7.66
N ALA A 249 -5.90 -19.31 -7.34
CA ALA A 249 -5.52 -18.20 -8.20
C ALA A 249 -4.59 -17.21 -7.49
N LEU A 250 -3.84 -16.44 -8.29
CA LEU A 250 -3.08 -15.28 -7.84
C LEU A 250 -3.76 -14.01 -8.36
N ALA A 251 -4.04 -13.06 -7.45
CA ALA A 251 -4.75 -11.82 -7.72
C ALA A 251 -3.90 -10.57 -7.41
N GLY A 252 -4.15 -9.49 -8.15
CA GLY A 252 -3.56 -8.18 -7.88
C GLY A 252 -2.06 -8.06 -8.14
N ASP A 253 -1.46 -7.00 -7.63
CA ASP A 253 -0.04 -6.68 -7.78
C ASP A 253 0.84 -7.45 -6.80
N ASP A 254 0.32 -7.75 -5.61
CA ASP A 254 1.01 -8.50 -4.56
C ASP A 254 0.84 -10.02 -4.70
N GLY A 255 0.10 -10.50 -5.71
CA GLY A 255 -0.06 -11.93 -6.00
C GLY A 255 -0.79 -12.69 -4.88
N ILE A 256 -1.91 -12.14 -4.42
CA ILE A 256 -2.70 -12.70 -3.33
C ILE A 256 -3.28 -14.05 -3.74
N ILE A 257 -3.07 -15.07 -2.90
CA ILE A 257 -3.57 -16.42 -3.15
C ILE A 257 -5.03 -16.48 -2.75
N VAL A 258 -5.90 -16.78 -3.72
CA VAL A 258 -7.34 -16.88 -3.50
C VAL A 258 -7.89 -18.23 -3.98
N ASP A 259 -8.74 -18.83 -3.17
CA ASP A 259 -9.64 -19.91 -3.55
C ASP A 259 -11.03 -19.32 -3.73
N GLU A 260 -11.36 -18.92 -4.94
CA GLU A 260 -12.66 -18.30 -5.25
C GLU A 260 -13.83 -19.28 -5.08
N LYS A 261 -13.59 -20.59 -5.20
CA LYS A 261 -14.66 -21.60 -5.12
C LYS A 261 -15.14 -21.75 -3.68
N ASN A 262 -14.21 -21.74 -2.72
CA ASN A 262 -14.50 -21.88 -1.30
C ASN A 262 -14.45 -20.54 -0.54
N CYS A 263 -14.14 -19.45 -1.25
CA CYS A 263 -14.06 -18.09 -0.72
C CYS A 263 -12.99 -17.93 0.38
N HIS A 264 -11.83 -18.55 0.21
CA HIS A 264 -10.68 -18.35 1.10
C HIS A 264 -9.65 -17.41 0.47
N ILE A 265 -9.03 -16.59 1.32
CA ILE A 265 -7.86 -15.79 0.98
C ILE A 265 -6.72 -16.22 1.89
N PHE A 266 -5.61 -16.67 1.29
CA PHE A 266 -4.43 -17.09 2.04
C PHE A 266 -3.43 -15.94 2.09
N LEU A 267 -3.26 -15.37 3.29
CA LEU A 267 -2.37 -14.24 3.52
C LEU A 267 -0.94 -14.72 3.73
N VAL A 268 0.00 -14.13 2.98
CA VAL A 268 1.44 -14.41 3.05
C VAL A 268 2.06 -13.77 4.31
N SER A 269 3.37 -13.95 4.56
CA SER A 269 4.05 -13.48 5.78
C SER A 269 3.89 -11.99 6.12
N ALA A 270 3.57 -11.14 5.14
CA ALA A 270 3.23 -9.73 5.38
C ALA A 270 1.91 -9.54 6.17
N GLY A 271 1.06 -10.57 6.19
CA GLY A 271 -0.13 -10.67 7.02
C GLY A 271 -1.06 -9.48 6.87
N LEU A 272 -1.20 -8.71 7.95
CA LEU A 272 -2.11 -7.57 8.06
C LEU A 272 -1.70 -6.37 7.20
N ALA A 273 -0.43 -6.22 6.83
CA ALA A 273 0.02 -5.10 5.99
C ALA A 273 -0.43 -5.19 4.53
N VAL A 274 -0.97 -6.33 4.09
CA VAL A 274 -1.46 -6.51 2.73
C VAL A 274 -2.75 -5.71 2.53
N ASN A 275 -2.73 -4.77 1.58
CA ASN A 275 -3.94 -4.08 1.13
C ASN A 275 -4.76 -4.98 0.20
N LEU A 276 -5.81 -5.61 0.71
CA LEU A 276 -6.67 -6.48 -0.11
C LEU A 276 -7.50 -5.69 -1.13
N ALA A 277 -7.91 -4.46 -0.83
CA ALA A 277 -8.70 -3.64 -1.75
C ALA A 277 -7.91 -3.19 -2.99
N SER A 278 -6.59 -3.01 -2.86
CA SER A 278 -5.70 -2.77 -4.00
C SER A 278 -5.32 -4.03 -4.77
N ASN A 279 -5.78 -5.21 -4.36
CA ASN A 279 -5.39 -6.49 -4.97
C ASN A 279 -6.57 -7.34 -5.46
N LEU A 280 -7.79 -7.04 -5.00
CA LEU A 280 -9.00 -7.82 -5.28
C LEU A 280 -10.10 -6.97 -5.89
N GLN A 281 -10.94 -7.61 -6.69
CA GLN A 281 -12.04 -6.92 -7.35
C GLN A 281 -13.24 -6.95 -6.43
N LEU A 282 -13.44 -5.83 -5.73
CA LEU A 282 -14.46 -5.67 -4.71
C LEU A 282 -15.79 -5.17 -5.29
N LEU A 283 -16.89 -5.62 -4.70
CA LEU A 283 -18.20 -5.02 -4.88
C LEU A 283 -18.41 -3.98 -3.76
N GLU A 284 -18.81 -2.75 -4.08
CA GLU A 284 -18.96 -1.64 -3.12
C GLU A 284 -20.18 -1.85 -2.19
N VAL A 285 -20.10 -2.82 -1.29
CA VAL A 285 -21.15 -3.14 -0.29
C VAL A 285 -21.25 -2.10 0.82
N TRP A 286 -20.30 -1.17 0.89
CA TRP A 286 -20.28 -0.03 1.82
C TRP A 286 -20.88 1.25 1.22
N GLY A 287 -21.07 1.28 -0.10
CA GLY A 287 -21.51 2.47 -0.83
C GLY A 287 -23.01 2.74 -0.71
N ASP A 288 -23.44 3.81 -1.38
CA ASP A 288 -24.85 4.16 -1.51
C ASP A 288 -25.45 3.60 -2.82
N PRO A 289 -26.78 3.37 -2.89
CA PRO A 289 -27.41 2.87 -4.11
C PRO A 289 -27.16 3.82 -5.30
N ALA A 290 -26.85 3.25 -6.47
CA ALA A 290 -26.37 4.03 -7.61
C ALA A 290 -27.42 5.01 -8.18
N THR A 291 -28.67 4.59 -8.36
CA THR A 291 -29.80 5.43 -8.82
C THR A 291 -31.13 4.93 -8.23
N PRO A 292 -32.19 5.76 -8.17
CA PRO A 292 -33.46 5.38 -7.54
C PRO A 292 -34.26 4.34 -8.33
N TYR A 293 -33.86 4.05 -9.58
CA TYR A 293 -34.60 3.18 -10.50
C TYR A 293 -33.71 2.28 -11.37
N SER A 294 -32.41 2.13 -11.08
CA SER A 294 -31.57 1.24 -11.88
C SER A 294 -32.03 -0.21 -11.72
N SER A 295 -32.48 -0.82 -12.82
CA SER A 295 -32.68 -2.26 -12.96
C SER A 295 -31.35 -3.04 -13.04
N GLY A 296 -30.24 -2.44 -12.58
CA GLY A 296 -28.89 -3.00 -12.62
C GLY A 296 -28.45 -3.54 -11.26
N PRO A 297 -27.19 -4.01 -11.14
CA PRO A 297 -26.63 -4.47 -9.88
C PRO A 297 -26.83 -3.41 -8.80
N ARG A 298 -27.27 -3.85 -7.60
CA ARG A 298 -27.51 -2.96 -6.45
C ARG A 298 -26.26 -2.15 -6.06
N TRP A 299 -25.09 -2.69 -6.36
CA TRP A 299 -23.79 -2.18 -5.97
C TRP A 299 -22.90 -1.98 -7.19
N LYS A 300 -21.99 -1.01 -7.12
CA LYS A 300 -20.96 -0.80 -8.14
C LYS A 300 -19.75 -1.66 -7.85
N TRP A 301 -18.97 -1.92 -8.89
CA TRP A 301 -17.64 -2.48 -8.73
C TRP A 301 -16.69 -1.38 -8.25
N HIS A 302 -15.93 -1.68 -7.20
CA HIS A 302 -14.89 -0.77 -6.72
C HIS A 302 -13.80 -0.65 -7.78
N ASP A 303 -13.55 0.57 -8.23
CA ASP A 303 -12.54 0.84 -9.25
C ASP A 303 -11.33 1.57 -8.68
N TYR A 304 -10.29 0.79 -8.38
CA TYR A 304 -8.99 1.31 -7.96
C TYR A 304 -8.12 1.78 -9.15
N SER A 305 -8.49 1.41 -10.37
CA SER A 305 -7.68 1.63 -11.56
C SER A 305 -7.81 3.03 -12.16
N GLN A 306 -8.60 3.90 -11.52
CA GLN A 306 -8.93 5.25 -12.00
C GLN A 306 -9.52 5.21 -13.43
N GLY A 307 -10.43 4.27 -13.69
CA GLY A 307 -11.13 4.12 -14.97
C GLY A 307 -10.38 3.31 -16.03
N ARG A 308 -9.35 2.54 -15.67
CA ARG A 308 -8.52 1.76 -16.63
C ARG A 308 -8.90 0.27 -16.75
N ALA A 309 -9.71 -0.27 -15.85
CA ALA A 309 -10.07 -1.69 -15.76
C ALA A 309 -11.60 -1.88 -15.84
N PRO A 310 -12.11 -3.05 -16.24
CA PRO A 310 -13.45 -3.16 -16.80
C PRO A 310 -14.57 -2.85 -15.80
N GLU A 311 -15.56 -2.07 -16.26
CA GLU A 311 -16.78 -1.69 -15.52
C GLU A 311 -17.66 -2.89 -15.09
N HIS A 312 -17.37 -4.10 -15.58
CA HIS A 312 -18.10 -5.32 -15.27
C HIS A 312 -17.43 -6.19 -14.19
N GLY A 313 -16.36 -5.71 -13.54
CA GLY A 313 -15.81 -6.32 -12.32
C GLY A 313 -15.08 -7.64 -12.52
N SER A 314 -14.45 -7.86 -13.68
CA SER A 314 -13.61 -9.04 -13.87
C SER A 314 -12.54 -8.88 -14.93
N TRP A 315 -11.34 -9.37 -14.66
CA TRP A 315 -10.34 -9.66 -15.68
C TRP A 315 -10.72 -10.93 -16.45
N GLU A 316 -11.10 -10.78 -17.72
CA GLU A 316 -11.77 -11.85 -18.47
C GLU A 316 -10.89 -13.07 -18.78
N LYS A 317 -9.56 -12.89 -18.84
CA LYS A 317 -8.64 -13.93 -19.33
C LYS A 317 -7.40 -14.08 -18.42
N PRO A 318 -7.56 -14.65 -17.21
CA PRO A 318 -6.40 -14.98 -16.39
C PRO A 318 -5.55 -16.08 -17.05
N VAL A 319 -4.23 -15.96 -16.89
CA VAL A 319 -3.27 -16.96 -17.37
C VAL A 319 -3.55 -18.29 -16.68
N GLN A 320 -3.70 -19.38 -17.44
CA GLN A 320 -3.89 -20.72 -16.90
C GLN A 320 -2.56 -21.46 -16.85
N VAL A 321 -2.20 -22.02 -15.70
CA VAL A 321 -0.95 -22.78 -15.52
C VAL A 321 -1.23 -24.06 -14.75
N SER A 322 -0.73 -25.20 -15.24
CA SER A 322 -0.93 -26.49 -14.58
C SER A 322 -0.20 -26.56 -13.24
N LYS A 323 1.10 -26.26 -13.23
CA LYS A 323 1.97 -26.24 -12.04
C LYS A 323 2.80 -24.97 -12.01
N VAL A 324 2.76 -24.25 -10.90
CA VAL A 324 3.50 -23.01 -10.73
C VAL A 324 3.98 -22.85 -9.30
N ALA A 325 5.20 -22.38 -9.13
CA ALA A 325 5.72 -21.88 -7.88
C ALA A 325 5.67 -20.34 -7.89
N SER A 326 5.43 -19.69 -6.76
CA SER A 326 5.47 -18.22 -6.68
C SER A 326 6.37 -17.72 -5.55
N VAL A 327 7.09 -16.65 -5.84
CA VAL A 327 7.84 -15.84 -4.88
C VAL A 327 7.32 -14.40 -4.79
N VAL A 328 6.23 -14.09 -5.51
CA VAL A 328 5.57 -12.78 -5.48
C VAL A 328 4.76 -12.66 -4.19
N GLN A 329 4.81 -11.48 -3.60
CA GLN A 329 4.10 -11.11 -2.38
C GLN A 329 3.98 -9.58 -2.26
N PHE A 330 3.53 -9.12 -1.09
CA PHE A 330 3.55 -7.71 -0.68
C PHE A 330 4.85 -6.99 -1.06
N ALA A 331 4.71 -5.91 -1.82
CA ALA A 331 5.78 -5.00 -2.19
C ALA A 331 7.02 -5.72 -2.77
N ALA A 332 6.83 -6.81 -3.53
CA ALA A 332 7.90 -7.67 -4.03
C ALA A 332 8.87 -6.99 -5.04
N THR A 333 8.65 -5.72 -5.39
CA THR A 333 9.55 -4.87 -6.18
C THR A 333 10.34 -3.87 -5.35
N SER A 334 10.07 -3.75 -4.05
CA SER A 334 10.88 -2.94 -3.14
C SER A 334 12.19 -3.66 -2.82
N HIS A 335 13.31 -2.94 -2.81
CA HIS A 335 14.64 -3.53 -2.62
C HIS A 335 14.77 -4.32 -1.31
N PHE A 336 14.15 -3.84 -0.22
CA PHE A 336 14.13 -4.56 1.05
C PHE A 336 13.47 -5.94 0.87
N HIS A 337 12.21 -5.95 0.43
CA HIS A 337 11.42 -7.16 0.24
C HIS A 337 12.04 -8.12 -0.78
N VAL A 338 12.65 -7.61 -1.86
CA VAL A 338 13.41 -8.44 -2.79
C VAL A 338 14.51 -9.21 -2.08
N LEU A 339 15.32 -8.50 -1.28
CA LEU A 339 16.51 -9.09 -0.67
C LEU A 339 16.17 -10.00 0.51
N THR A 340 15.23 -9.63 1.38
CA THR A 340 14.94 -10.37 2.61
C THR A 340 13.85 -11.43 2.44
N GLU A 341 12.94 -11.25 1.49
CA GLU A 341 11.73 -12.07 1.40
C GLU A 341 11.62 -12.83 0.08
N VAL A 342 11.70 -12.14 -1.06
CA VAL A 342 11.58 -12.80 -2.39
C VAL A 342 12.72 -13.78 -2.60
N LEU A 343 13.96 -13.36 -2.34
CA LEU A 343 15.11 -14.26 -2.43
C LEU A 343 15.12 -15.34 -1.32
N GLY A 344 14.59 -15.03 -0.13
CA GLY A 344 14.42 -16.02 0.94
C GLY A 344 13.43 -17.13 0.55
N ARG A 345 12.33 -16.77 -0.10
CA ARG A 345 11.35 -17.72 -0.67
C ARG A 345 11.93 -18.53 -1.81
N LEU A 346 12.68 -17.88 -2.71
CA LEU A 346 13.35 -18.58 -3.80
C LEU A 346 14.34 -19.61 -3.25
N TRP A 347 15.13 -19.23 -2.24
CA TRP A 347 16.04 -20.14 -1.55
C TRP A 347 15.27 -21.34 -0.94
N LEU A 348 14.16 -21.10 -0.24
CA LEU A 348 13.31 -22.18 0.28
C LEU A 348 12.80 -23.12 -0.81
N LEU A 349 12.30 -22.60 -1.93
CA LEU A 349 11.80 -23.42 -3.04
C LEU A 349 12.91 -24.29 -3.66
N VAL A 350 14.11 -23.71 -3.85
CA VAL A 350 15.29 -24.44 -4.35
C VAL A 350 15.71 -25.52 -3.36
N SER A 351 15.80 -25.19 -2.06
CA SER A 351 16.20 -26.15 -1.02
C SER A 351 15.22 -27.30 -0.81
N HIS A 352 13.96 -27.16 -1.22
CA HIS A 352 12.97 -28.24 -1.22
C HIS A 352 12.88 -29.00 -2.56
N GLY A 353 13.76 -28.71 -3.53
CA GLY A 353 13.71 -29.35 -4.85
C GLY A 353 12.48 -29.01 -5.68
N VAL A 354 11.70 -27.98 -5.32
CA VAL A 354 10.43 -27.64 -6.00
C VAL A 354 10.66 -27.33 -7.48
N LEU A 355 11.79 -26.67 -7.78
CA LEU A 355 12.11 -26.21 -9.13
C LEU A 355 12.77 -27.32 -9.99
N GLU A 356 13.07 -28.48 -9.42
CA GLU A 356 13.55 -29.67 -10.14
C GLU A 356 12.46 -30.30 -11.02
N ASP A 357 11.18 -30.11 -10.68
CA ASP A 357 10.06 -30.52 -11.54
C ASP A 357 10.11 -29.70 -12.87
N PRO A 358 10.34 -30.35 -14.03
CA PRO A 358 10.49 -29.65 -15.30
C PRO A 358 9.22 -28.95 -15.78
N GLU A 359 8.04 -29.33 -15.26
CA GLU A 359 6.76 -28.70 -15.56
C GLU A 359 6.47 -27.46 -14.69
N MET A 360 7.23 -27.29 -13.60
CA MET A 360 7.01 -26.21 -12.64
C MET A 360 7.42 -24.86 -13.25
N HIS A 361 6.45 -23.98 -13.45
CA HIS A 361 6.71 -22.58 -13.78
C HIS A 361 7.08 -21.79 -12.52
N LEU A 362 7.75 -20.65 -12.67
CA LEU A 362 8.06 -19.75 -11.55
C LEU A 362 7.48 -18.36 -11.81
N VAL A 363 6.56 -17.94 -10.95
CA VAL A 363 6.05 -16.57 -10.90
C VAL A 363 6.99 -15.73 -10.04
N LEU A 364 7.57 -14.69 -10.64
CA LEU A 364 8.48 -13.77 -9.96
C LEU A 364 8.21 -12.32 -10.39
N PRO A 365 8.50 -11.31 -9.54
CA PRO A 365 8.46 -9.92 -9.97
C PRO A 365 9.36 -9.73 -11.19
N LYS A 366 9.06 -8.76 -12.08
CA LYS A 366 9.94 -8.47 -13.21
C LYS A 366 11.39 -8.33 -12.72
N PRO A 367 12.35 -9.13 -13.20
CA PRO A 367 13.69 -9.16 -12.62
C PRO A 367 14.44 -7.85 -12.90
N PHE A 368 15.00 -7.25 -11.86
CA PHE A 368 15.91 -6.12 -11.93
C PHE A 368 16.94 -6.20 -10.80
N GLY A 369 18.10 -5.58 -10.99
CA GLY A 369 19.13 -5.44 -9.95
C GLY A 369 19.41 -6.75 -9.19
N PHE A 370 19.18 -6.74 -7.89
CA PHE A 370 19.44 -7.87 -6.99
C PHE A 370 18.54 -9.07 -7.23
N LEU A 371 17.29 -8.90 -7.68
CA LEU A 371 16.44 -10.03 -8.01
C LEU A 371 17.03 -10.84 -9.15
N ALA A 372 17.50 -10.17 -10.21
CA ALA A 372 18.14 -10.84 -11.34
C ALA A 372 19.43 -11.57 -10.92
N ALA A 373 20.28 -10.91 -10.11
CA ALA A 373 21.54 -11.51 -9.64
C ALA A 373 21.32 -12.69 -8.68
N GLY A 374 20.35 -12.57 -7.75
CA GLY A 374 20.01 -13.62 -6.81
C GLY A 374 19.35 -14.82 -7.51
N LEU A 375 18.45 -14.57 -8.48
CA LEU A 375 17.87 -15.63 -9.31
C LEU A 375 18.97 -16.44 -10.01
N MET A 376 19.89 -15.77 -10.70
CA MET A 376 20.99 -16.45 -11.39
C MET A 376 21.82 -17.36 -10.48
N LEU A 377 22.10 -16.93 -9.24
CA LEU A 377 22.92 -17.72 -8.31
C LEU A 377 22.15 -18.86 -7.65
N LEU A 378 20.94 -18.59 -7.19
CA LEU A 378 20.13 -19.59 -6.49
C LEU A 378 19.66 -20.70 -7.43
N THR A 379 19.60 -20.45 -8.73
CA THR A 379 19.14 -21.42 -9.73
C THR A 379 20.23 -21.84 -10.71
N GLN A 380 21.51 -21.53 -10.44
CA GLN A 380 22.61 -21.78 -11.37
C GLN A 380 22.72 -23.26 -11.78
N GLU A 381 22.62 -24.16 -10.81
CA GLU A 381 22.73 -25.62 -11.01
C GLU A 381 21.46 -26.25 -11.62
N LEU A 382 20.34 -25.51 -11.62
CA LEU A 382 19.05 -26.01 -12.10
C LEU A 382 18.80 -25.73 -13.59
N GLU A 383 19.68 -24.94 -14.24
CA GLU A 383 19.57 -24.53 -15.64
C GLU A 383 18.14 -24.09 -16.06
N LEU A 384 17.42 -23.38 -15.18
CA LEU A 384 16.01 -23.08 -15.40
C LEU A 384 15.81 -22.26 -16.70
N PRO A 385 15.15 -22.81 -17.74
CA PRO A 385 14.96 -22.07 -18.98
C PRO A 385 14.01 -20.91 -18.77
N SER A 386 14.33 -19.74 -19.33
CA SER A 386 13.56 -18.50 -19.17
C SER A 386 12.08 -18.61 -19.54
N LYS A 387 11.72 -19.55 -20.42
CA LYS A 387 10.33 -19.88 -20.78
C LYS A 387 9.47 -20.38 -19.59
N ARG A 388 10.10 -20.84 -18.51
CA ARG A 388 9.42 -21.25 -17.26
C ARG A 388 9.09 -20.05 -16.37
N PHE A 389 9.59 -18.85 -16.67
CA PHE A 389 9.36 -17.66 -15.87
C PHE A 389 8.09 -16.93 -16.30
N ILE A 390 7.23 -16.65 -15.33
CA ILE A 390 6.06 -15.80 -15.48
C ILE A 390 6.36 -14.50 -14.75
N HIS A 391 6.63 -13.44 -15.51
CA HIS A 391 6.93 -12.13 -14.92
C HIS A 391 5.68 -11.46 -14.39
N TRP A 392 5.66 -11.22 -13.09
CA TRP A 392 4.61 -10.48 -12.41
C TRP A 392 4.92 -8.98 -12.46
N THR A 393 4.11 -8.25 -13.22
CA THR A 393 4.14 -6.78 -13.33
C THR A 393 2.93 -6.18 -12.63
N SER A 394 2.78 -4.86 -12.62
CA SER A 394 1.50 -4.27 -12.26
C SER A 394 0.39 -4.70 -13.23
N GLY A 395 -0.81 -4.89 -12.71
CA GLY A 395 -1.97 -5.39 -13.44
C GLY A 395 -3.28 -5.00 -12.77
N PRO A 396 -4.41 -5.58 -13.21
CA PRO A 396 -5.70 -5.34 -12.59
C PRO A 396 -5.77 -5.93 -11.19
N ASN A 397 -6.61 -5.33 -10.34
CA ASN A 397 -6.96 -5.82 -9.01
C ASN A 397 -7.95 -7.00 -9.11
N ASP A 398 -7.65 -8.03 -9.88
CA ASP A 398 -8.44 -9.27 -9.97
C ASP A 398 -7.50 -10.46 -10.13
N VAL A 399 -8.07 -11.66 -10.25
CA VAL A 399 -7.36 -12.87 -10.64
C VAL A 399 -6.66 -12.68 -11.98
N ARG A 400 -5.33 -12.79 -11.97
CA ARG A 400 -4.47 -12.66 -13.15
C ARG A 400 -3.89 -13.99 -13.60
N LEU A 401 -3.77 -14.94 -12.67
CA LEU A 401 -3.27 -16.29 -12.93
C LEU A 401 -4.11 -17.31 -12.15
N ARG A 402 -4.46 -18.42 -12.79
CA ARG A 402 -5.05 -19.60 -12.15
C ARG A 402 -4.08 -20.76 -12.25
N ALA A 403 -3.93 -21.48 -11.13
CA ALA A 403 -2.99 -22.56 -10.96
C ALA A 403 -3.74 -23.85 -10.62
N GLY A 404 -3.57 -24.90 -11.43
CA GLY A 404 -4.04 -26.24 -11.06
C GLY A 404 -3.31 -26.75 -9.80
N THR A 405 -2.01 -26.48 -9.72
CA THR A 405 -1.19 -26.64 -8.51
C THR A 405 -0.32 -25.40 -8.32
N LEU A 406 -0.46 -24.75 -7.18
CA LEU A 406 0.42 -23.66 -6.75
C LEU A 406 1.32 -24.16 -5.62
N VAL A 407 2.63 -23.98 -5.76
CA VAL A 407 3.60 -24.18 -4.68
C VAL A 407 4.11 -22.83 -4.20
N PHE A 408 4.10 -22.61 -2.89
CA PHE A 408 4.47 -21.31 -2.32
C PHE A 408 5.33 -21.49 -1.08
N ALA A 409 6.50 -20.85 -1.04
CA ALA A 409 7.32 -20.79 0.16
C ALA A 409 6.81 -19.69 1.09
N ASN A 410 6.52 -20.05 2.34
CA ASN A 410 6.06 -19.10 3.35
C ASN A 410 6.67 -19.44 4.70
N TRP A 411 6.35 -18.64 5.70
CA TRP A 411 6.68 -18.90 7.08
C TRP A 411 5.63 -18.27 7.96
N LYS A 412 5.49 -18.80 9.17
CA LYS A 412 4.80 -18.08 10.22
C LYS A 412 5.66 -16.87 10.63
N PRO A 413 5.06 -15.67 10.78
CA PRO A 413 5.82 -14.50 11.22
C PRO A 413 6.46 -14.75 12.59
N PRO A 414 7.80 -14.67 12.73
CA PRO A 414 8.49 -14.93 14.00
C PRO A 414 8.27 -13.81 15.03
N VAL A 415 7.64 -12.71 14.63
CA VAL A 415 7.34 -11.55 15.46
C VAL A 415 5.90 -11.14 15.17
N LYS A 416 5.15 -10.76 16.20
CA LYS A 416 3.75 -10.32 16.07
C LYS A 416 3.71 -8.99 15.31
N PHE A 417 2.68 -8.81 14.49
CA PHE A 417 2.43 -7.52 13.85
C PHE A 417 2.25 -6.41 14.90
N GLY A 418 2.96 -5.29 14.72
CA GLY A 418 3.03 -4.19 15.70
C GLY A 418 4.20 -4.29 16.68
N ASP A 419 4.88 -5.44 16.77
CA ASP A 419 6.15 -5.55 17.49
C ASP A 419 7.32 -5.17 16.56
N ASP A 420 8.52 -5.06 17.12
CA ASP A 420 9.71 -4.56 16.42
C ASP A 420 10.09 -5.44 15.21
N GLY A 421 9.88 -4.91 14.00
CA GLY A 421 10.10 -5.63 12.74
C GLY A 421 8.93 -6.54 12.31
N GLY A 422 7.76 -6.42 12.95
CA GLY A 422 6.66 -7.39 12.86
C GLY A 422 5.80 -7.41 11.58
N HIS A 423 5.98 -6.51 10.60
CA HIS A 423 5.11 -6.51 9.40
C HIS A 423 5.67 -7.24 8.18
N CYS A 424 6.95 -7.58 8.18
CA CYS A 424 7.55 -8.45 7.15
C CYS A 424 8.81 -9.18 7.66
N PRO A 425 8.77 -9.83 8.84
CA PRO A 425 9.95 -10.49 9.40
C PRO A 425 10.26 -11.79 8.67
N THR A 426 11.46 -11.90 8.08
CA THR A 426 12.00 -13.17 7.57
C THR A 426 12.67 -13.95 8.71
N PRO A 427 12.40 -15.26 8.89
CA PRO A 427 13.04 -16.06 9.93
C PRO A 427 14.56 -16.05 9.82
N GLY A 428 15.27 -16.00 10.96
CA GLY A 428 16.73 -15.97 10.98
C GLY A 428 17.39 -17.15 10.27
N ALA A 429 16.77 -18.34 10.33
CA ALA A 429 17.24 -19.53 9.62
C ALA A 429 17.23 -19.33 8.08
N VAL A 430 16.17 -18.72 7.54
CA VAL A 430 16.06 -18.38 6.11
C VAL A 430 17.06 -17.29 5.74
N LEU A 431 17.21 -16.25 6.57
CA LEU A 431 18.18 -15.17 6.33
C LEU A 431 19.63 -15.69 6.30
N ARG A 432 20.01 -16.58 7.22
CA ARG A 432 21.34 -17.20 7.26
C ARG A 432 21.57 -18.14 6.06
N GLY A 433 20.57 -18.96 5.71
CA GLY A 433 20.62 -19.81 4.52
C GLY A 433 20.80 -18.98 3.24
N LEU A 434 20.05 -17.89 3.11
CA LEU A 434 20.18 -16.95 2.01
C LEU A 434 21.55 -16.26 1.99
N ARG A 435 22.05 -15.78 3.14
CA ARG A 435 23.38 -15.15 3.26
C ARG A 435 24.49 -16.11 2.80
N SER A 436 24.40 -17.39 3.18
CA SER A 436 25.33 -18.43 2.72
C SER A 436 25.24 -18.63 1.20
N ALA A 437 24.03 -18.74 0.66
CA ALA A 437 23.83 -18.96 -0.77
C ALA A 437 24.28 -17.76 -1.64
N LEU A 438 24.22 -16.54 -1.10
CA LEU A 438 24.66 -15.32 -1.79
C LEU A 438 26.13 -14.96 -1.53
N GLN A 439 26.86 -15.73 -0.71
CA GLN A 439 28.28 -15.53 -0.44
C GLN A 439 29.14 -15.36 -1.71
N PRO A 440 28.90 -16.08 -2.83
CA PRO A 440 29.66 -15.87 -4.07
C PRO A 440 29.59 -14.44 -4.63
N LEU A 441 28.52 -13.67 -4.37
CA LEU A 441 28.46 -12.24 -4.73
C LEU A 441 29.42 -11.40 -3.89
N ALA A 442 29.58 -11.78 -2.62
CA ALA A 442 30.37 -11.09 -1.63
C ALA A 442 31.87 -11.47 -1.69
N ALA A 443 32.23 -12.54 -2.40
CA ALA A 443 33.62 -12.98 -2.53
C ALA A 443 34.52 -11.84 -3.04
N GLN A 444 35.52 -11.49 -2.22
CA GLN A 444 36.44 -10.37 -2.45
C GLN A 444 37.91 -10.81 -2.58
N ARG A 445 38.68 -9.98 -3.30
CA ARG A 445 40.14 -9.86 -3.15
C ARG A 445 40.45 -9.01 -1.91
N MET A 446 41.58 -9.25 -1.26
CA MET A 446 42.05 -8.48 -0.10
C MET A 446 41.95 -6.96 -0.36
N ALA A 447 41.03 -6.29 0.33
CA ALA A 447 40.81 -4.85 0.27
C ALA A 447 40.65 -4.29 1.70
N PRO A 448 41.02 -3.03 1.96
CA PRO A 448 40.82 -2.42 3.28
C PRO A 448 39.35 -2.41 3.68
N ARG A 449 39.08 -2.48 4.99
CA ARG A 449 37.73 -2.45 5.56
C ARG A 449 37.05 -1.12 5.20
N ALA A 450 35.72 -1.09 5.17
CA ALA A 450 34.97 0.10 4.79
C ALA A 450 34.19 0.72 5.95
N LEU A 451 34.23 2.04 6.05
CA LEU A 451 33.22 2.86 6.73
C LEU A 451 32.25 3.33 5.65
N ILE A 452 31.04 2.78 5.62
CA ILE A 452 30.04 3.05 4.59
C ILE A 452 29.03 4.05 5.14
N PHE A 453 28.87 5.17 4.45
CA PHE A 453 27.74 6.08 4.65
C PHE A 453 26.74 5.92 3.50
N ILE A 454 25.53 5.47 3.83
CA ILE A 454 24.44 5.27 2.87
C ILE A 454 23.73 6.60 2.66
N LYS A 455 23.85 7.14 1.46
CA LYS A 455 23.17 8.35 1.01
C LYS A 455 21.93 7.97 0.21
N ARG A 456 20.81 8.62 0.49
CA ARG A 456 19.55 8.40 -0.25
C ARG A 456 19.46 9.33 -1.46
N LYS A 457 18.74 8.90 -2.49
CA LYS A 457 18.51 9.71 -3.69
C LYS A 457 17.58 10.88 -3.34
N LYS A 458 17.91 12.08 -3.83
CA LYS A 458 17.09 13.29 -3.62
C LYS A 458 15.66 13.07 -4.09
N GLY A 459 14.69 13.46 -3.26
CA GLY A 459 13.26 13.39 -3.55
C GLY A 459 12.55 12.20 -2.91
N ASP A 460 13.29 11.18 -2.45
CA ASP A 460 12.72 10.05 -1.71
C ASP A 460 12.45 10.45 -0.25
N MET A 461 11.64 9.65 0.47
CA MET A 461 11.51 9.77 1.93
C MET A 461 12.89 9.73 2.59
N ARG A 462 13.10 10.57 3.61
CA ARG A 462 14.33 10.67 4.41
C ARG A 462 15.60 10.96 3.58
N SER A 463 15.45 11.65 2.45
CA SER A 463 16.56 11.91 1.51
C SER A 463 17.40 13.13 1.84
N SER A 464 16.94 13.97 2.78
CA SER A 464 17.60 15.20 3.18
C SER A 464 17.91 15.14 4.67
N LEU A 465 19.18 14.97 5.02
CA LEU A 465 19.64 14.99 6.42
C LEU A 465 20.18 16.38 6.76
N GLN A 466 19.61 17.01 7.79
CA GLN A 466 20.13 18.27 8.31
C GLN A 466 21.60 18.10 8.73
N ASP A 467 22.45 19.05 8.34
CA ASP A 467 23.89 19.03 8.58
C ASP A 467 24.64 17.82 8.00
N GLU A 468 24.08 17.16 6.96
CA GLU A 468 24.70 15.99 6.29
C GLU A 468 26.15 16.26 5.86
N SER A 469 26.44 17.47 5.35
CA SER A 469 27.78 17.82 4.87
C SER A 469 28.80 17.86 6.01
N TRP A 470 28.42 18.38 7.18
CA TRP A 470 29.27 18.36 8.36
C TRP A 470 29.45 16.92 8.86
N PHE A 471 28.36 16.17 9.00
CA PHE A 471 28.39 14.78 9.45
C PHE A 471 29.29 13.91 8.55
N THR A 472 29.11 14.02 7.23
CA THR A 472 29.92 13.33 6.22
C THR A 472 31.40 13.73 6.30
N ALA A 473 31.70 15.02 6.52
CA ALA A 473 33.07 15.48 6.70
C ALA A 473 33.72 14.87 7.95
N GLN A 474 32.99 14.76 9.06
CA GLN A 474 33.46 14.10 10.27
C GLN A 474 33.70 12.59 10.05
N LEU A 475 32.79 11.89 9.39
CA LEU A 475 32.98 10.47 9.05
C LEU A 475 34.23 10.25 8.18
N LYS A 476 34.49 11.16 7.23
CA LYS A 476 35.68 11.09 6.38
C LYS A 476 36.98 11.24 7.17
N GLN A 477 36.97 11.98 8.28
CA GLN A 477 38.14 12.13 9.16
C GLN A 477 38.45 10.84 9.94
N LEU A 478 37.49 9.91 10.08
CA LEU A 478 37.71 8.60 10.71
C LEU A 478 38.41 7.60 9.79
N ALA A 479 38.63 7.94 8.51
CA ALA A 479 39.31 7.06 7.57
C ALA A 479 40.79 6.88 7.93
N THR A 480 41.29 5.65 7.78
CA THR A 480 42.69 5.26 8.02
C THR A 480 43.20 4.41 6.85
N PRO A 481 44.49 4.05 6.79
CA PRO A 481 44.98 3.12 5.77
C PRO A 481 44.26 1.76 5.75
N THR A 482 43.71 1.34 6.90
CA THR A 482 42.97 0.07 7.06
C THR A 482 41.44 0.24 7.03
N LEU A 483 40.93 1.47 7.11
CA LEU A 483 39.51 1.81 7.09
C LEU A 483 39.19 2.90 6.06
N GLN A 484 38.61 2.52 4.93
CA GLN A 484 38.25 3.44 3.85
C GLN A 484 36.83 3.99 4.00
N PHE A 485 36.71 5.33 4.04
CA PHE A 485 35.41 6.01 3.94
C PHE A 485 34.82 5.90 2.54
N GLN A 486 33.57 5.45 2.43
CA GLN A 486 32.84 5.31 1.16
C GLN A 486 31.39 5.76 1.30
N VAL A 487 30.92 6.54 0.33
CA VAL A 487 29.50 6.87 0.18
C VAL A 487 28.85 5.85 -0.74
N PHE A 488 27.71 5.30 -0.31
CA PHE A 488 26.89 4.41 -1.11
C PHE A 488 25.55 5.06 -1.42
N ASP A 489 25.23 5.25 -2.69
CA ASP A 489 24.03 5.96 -3.16
C ASP A 489 22.98 5.02 -3.82
N GLY A 490 23.21 3.70 -3.76
CA GLY A 490 22.34 2.71 -4.38
C GLY A 490 22.56 2.48 -5.88
N SER A 491 23.47 3.22 -6.54
CA SER A 491 23.69 3.11 -8.00
C SER A 491 24.56 1.92 -8.41
N ALA A 492 25.28 1.30 -7.46
CA ALA A 492 26.21 0.22 -7.77
C ALA A 492 25.48 -1.08 -8.18
N LYS A 493 26.10 -1.83 -9.10
CA LYS A 493 25.61 -3.15 -9.53
C LYS A 493 25.61 -4.14 -8.35
N PRO A 494 24.69 -5.13 -8.30
CA PRO A 494 24.52 -6.05 -7.18
C PRO A 494 25.83 -6.68 -6.65
N LYS A 495 26.67 -7.22 -7.53
CA LYS A 495 27.97 -7.81 -7.14
C LYS A 495 28.89 -6.79 -6.45
N ARG A 496 28.99 -5.56 -6.98
CA ARG A 496 29.82 -4.50 -6.39
C ARG A 496 29.26 -4.04 -5.04
N THR A 497 27.94 -3.98 -4.92
CA THR A 497 27.27 -3.67 -3.65
C THR A 497 27.54 -4.77 -2.61
N ALA A 498 27.30 -6.04 -2.93
CA ALA A 498 27.57 -7.16 -2.03
C ALA A 498 29.03 -7.20 -1.60
N GLN A 499 29.97 -7.00 -2.53
CA GLN A 499 31.38 -6.84 -2.21
C GLN A 499 31.59 -5.68 -1.24
N LEU A 500 31.15 -4.46 -1.56
CA LEU A 500 31.34 -3.29 -0.68
C LEU A 500 30.89 -3.57 0.77
N PHE A 501 29.69 -4.13 0.94
CA PHE A 501 29.15 -4.44 2.27
C PHE A 501 29.88 -5.61 2.95
N ALA A 502 30.39 -6.60 2.22
CA ALA A 502 31.17 -7.71 2.77
C ALA A 502 32.48 -7.31 3.45
N ARG A 503 33.01 -6.12 3.13
CA ARG A 503 34.18 -5.55 3.81
C ARG A 503 33.83 -4.44 4.81
N ALA A 504 32.54 -4.19 5.07
CA ALA A 504 32.12 -3.15 6.00
C ALA A 504 32.61 -3.47 7.42
N ARG A 505 33.28 -2.49 8.04
CA ARG A 505 33.51 -2.45 9.49
C ARG A 505 32.45 -1.59 10.18
N ILE A 506 32.00 -0.53 9.50
CA ILE A 506 30.93 0.35 9.96
C ILE A 506 29.97 0.62 8.80
N VAL A 507 28.67 0.55 9.06
CA VAL A 507 27.61 0.98 8.14
C VAL A 507 26.76 2.02 8.84
N ILE A 508 26.55 3.17 8.21
CA ILE A 508 25.73 4.26 8.73
C ILE A 508 24.73 4.62 7.64
N GLY A 509 23.44 4.70 7.96
CA GLY A 509 22.45 5.03 6.96
C GLY A 509 21.07 5.30 7.53
N ALA A 510 20.32 6.18 6.87
CA ALA A 510 18.92 6.41 7.22
C ALA A 510 18.06 5.18 6.92
N HIS A 511 17.04 4.96 7.75
CA HIS A 511 16.08 3.87 7.61
C HIS A 511 15.55 3.77 6.16
N GLY A 512 15.70 2.59 5.56
CA GLY A 512 15.10 2.27 4.26
C GLY A 512 15.97 1.34 3.41
N GLY A 513 15.44 0.99 2.23
CA GLY A 513 15.86 -0.17 1.43
C GLY A 513 17.36 -0.45 1.40
N ALA A 514 18.21 0.54 1.12
CA ALA A 514 19.66 0.35 1.02
C ALA A 514 20.31 -0.26 2.27
N LEU A 515 19.74 -0.07 3.47
CA LEU A 515 20.24 -0.66 4.71
C LEU A 515 20.03 -2.19 4.77
N SER A 516 19.18 -2.78 3.92
CA SER A 516 19.03 -4.25 3.84
C SER A 516 20.30 -4.95 3.37
N ASN A 517 21.23 -4.21 2.74
CA ASN A 517 22.53 -4.75 2.31
C ASN A 517 23.43 -5.18 3.49
N ILE A 518 23.04 -4.92 4.74
CA ILE A 518 23.69 -5.52 5.92
C ILE A 518 23.66 -7.05 5.90
N LEU A 519 22.78 -7.66 5.08
CA LEU A 519 22.80 -9.10 4.79
C LEU A 519 24.18 -9.59 4.32
N PHE A 520 24.96 -8.74 3.64
CA PHE A 520 26.28 -9.08 3.14
C PHE A 520 27.42 -8.74 4.12
N CYS A 521 27.14 -7.99 5.19
CA CYS A 521 28.18 -7.57 6.13
C CYS A 521 28.78 -8.75 6.88
N PRO A 522 30.04 -8.65 7.35
CA PRO A 522 30.61 -9.63 8.27
C PRO A 522 30.04 -9.46 9.69
N GLU A 523 30.21 -10.47 10.54
CA GLU A 523 29.64 -10.50 11.91
C GLU A 523 30.20 -9.41 12.84
N ASP A 524 31.44 -8.97 12.59
CA ASP A 524 32.12 -7.95 13.37
C ASP A 524 31.75 -6.50 12.97
N VAL A 525 30.80 -6.29 12.05
CA VAL A 525 30.33 -4.97 11.63
C VAL A 525 29.63 -4.22 12.77
N GLU A 526 29.73 -2.89 12.79
CA GLU A 526 28.87 -2.00 13.59
C GLU A 526 27.89 -1.30 12.64
N ILE A 527 26.60 -1.38 12.93
CA ILE A 527 25.55 -0.74 12.13
C ILE A 527 24.96 0.42 12.92
N PHE A 528 24.86 1.58 12.29
CA PHE A 528 24.22 2.77 12.82
C PHE A 528 23.03 3.13 11.93
N GLU A 529 21.83 2.89 12.43
CA GLU A 529 20.61 3.29 11.73
C GLU A 529 20.24 4.71 12.13
N LEU A 530 20.07 5.62 11.16
CA LEU A 530 19.41 6.90 11.40
C LEU A 530 17.91 6.67 11.25
N GLY A 531 17.20 6.54 12.37
CA GLY A 531 15.84 6.01 12.35
C GLY A 531 14.98 6.43 13.52
N PHE A 532 13.89 5.70 13.68
CA PHE A 532 12.82 5.96 14.64
C PHE A 532 12.66 4.75 15.57
N ARG A 533 12.19 4.99 16.79
CA ARG A 533 12.03 3.97 17.84
C ARG A 533 10.79 3.12 17.66
N THR A 534 9.80 3.61 16.92
CA THR A 534 8.56 2.90 16.65
C THR A 534 8.81 1.47 16.17
N PRO A 535 8.05 0.47 16.67
CA PRO A 535 8.18 -0.92 16.24
C PRO A 535 8.02 -1.13 14.73
N PHE A 536 7.24 -0.27 14.06
CA PHE A 536 7.03 -0.33 12.61
C PHE A 536 8.27 0.07 11.80
N ALA A 537 9.24 0.76 12.40
CA ALA A 537 10.55 1.04 11.80
C ALA A 537 11.61 -0.02 12.20
N GLY A 538 11.20 -1.12 12.84
CA GLY A 538 12.06 -2.15 13.41
C GLY A 538 12.71 -3.13 12.45
N HIS A 539 12.53 -3.01 11.13
CA HIS A 539 12.97 -4.03 10.19
C HIS A 539 14.46 -4.33 10.29
N TYR A 540 15.29 -3.30 10.41
CA TYR A 540 16.74 -3.43 10.40
C TYR A 540 17.27 -3.87 11.76
N ARG A 541 16.59 -3.49 12.85
CA ARG A 541 16.83 -4.04 14.19
C ARG A 541 16.59 -5.54 14.21
N TYR A 542 15.43 -5.96 13.71
CA TYR A 542 15.08 -7.37 13.57
C TYR A 542 16.08 -8.11 12.65
N LEU A 543 16.38 -7.57 11.46
CA LEU A 543 17.32 -8.16 10.51
C LEU A 543 18.72 -8.33 11.13
N SER A 544 19.22 -7.30 11.83
CA SER A 544 20.52 -7.35 12.51
C SER A 544 20.53 -8.42 13.62
N LYS A 545 19.49 -8.46 14.46
CA LYS A 545 19.33 -9.48 15.50
C LYS A 545 19.36 -10.89 14.93
N MET A 546 18.62 -11.15 13.84
CA MET A 546 18.55 -12.47 13.21
C MET A 546 19.86 -12.91 12.54
N LEU A 547 20.71 -11.97 12.18
CA LEU A 547 22.02 -12.18 11.55
C LEU A 547 23.19 -12.08 12.55
N ASN A 548 22.92 -11.94 13.85
CA ASN A 548 23.91 -11.70 14.90
C ASN A 548 24.82 -10.49 14.62
N LEU A 549 24.26 -9.41 14.05
CA LEU A 549 24.97 -8.17 13.78
C LEU A 549 24.71 -7.16 14.89
N ARG A 550 25.73 -6.36 15.22
CA ARG A 550 25.59 -5.27 16.18
C ARG A 550 24.99 -4.04 15.50
N MET A 551 23.95 -3.51 16.11
CA MET A 551 23.24 -2.35 15.58
C MET A 551 22.87 -1.37 16.70
N THR A 552 23.14 -0.11 16.44
CA THR A 552 22.80 1.03 17.30
C THR A 552 21.87 1.96 16.54
N LEU A 553 20.74 2.31 17.16
CA LEU A 553 19.84 3.32 16.64
C LEU A 553 20.42 4.71 16.98
N LEU A 554 20.55 5.56 15.97
CA LEU A 554 20.81 7.00 16.11
C LEU A 554 19.47 7.73 15.90
N PRO A 555 18.77 8.15 16.97
CA PRO A 555 17.40 8.64 16.87
C PRO A 555 17.31 9.91 16.03
N LEU A 556 16.26 9.97 15.21
CA LEU A 556 15.87 11.16 14.45
C LEU A 556 14.72 11.91 15.16
N VAL A 557 14.62 13.21 14.94
CA VAL A 557 13.50 14.02 15.38
C VAL A 557 12.31 13.79 14.44
N PRO A 558 11.16 13.29 14.92
CA PRO A 558 9.96 13.21 14.10
C PRO A 558 9.34 14.61 13.93
N ASP A 559 8.80 14.90 12.75
CA ASP A 559 8.01 16.12 12.46
C ASP A 559 6.56 15.75 12.10
N SER A 560 5.70 16.70 11.70
CA SER A 560 4.29 16.43 11.36
C SER A 560 4.07 15.38 10.25
N ARG A 561 5.12 15.02 9.50
CA ARG A 561 5.13 13.97 8.45
C ARG A 561 5.55 12.60 9.01
N GLY A 562 5.88 12.53 10.29
CA GLY A 562 6.26 11.31 11.00
C GLY A 562 7.45 10.61 10.37
N ILE A 563 7.40 9.27 10.30
CA ILE A 563 8.50 8.49 9.72
C ILE A 563 8.65 8.70 8.21
N GLY A 564 7.62 9.24 7.53
CA GLY A 564 7.60 9.51 6.09
C GLY A 564 8.29 10.80 5.67
N SER A 565 8.81 11.59 6.61
CA SER A 565 9.44 12.88 6.33
C SER A 565 10.59 12.78 5.32
N ARG A 566 10.65 13.70 4.36
CA ARG A 566 11.80 13.84 3.43
C ARG A 566 13.02 14.46 4.13
N ASP A 567 12.78 15.36 5.07
CA ASP A 567 13.80 16.11 5.79
C ASP A 567 13.90 15.57 7.21
N ILE A 568 15.06 15.04 7.56
CA ILE A 568 15.32 14.43 8.86
C ILE A 568 16.44 15.16 9.56
N ALA A 569 16.39 15.19 10.89
CA ALA A 569 17.41 15.74 11.74
C ALA A 569 17.72 14.76 12.86
N PHE A 570 18.98 14.73 13.32
CA PHE A 570 19.35 13.98 14.51
C PHE A 570 18.66 14.57 15.74
N ALA A 571 18.23 13.71 16.67
CA ALA A 571 17.84 14.16 18.00
C ALA A 571 19.02 14.81 18.74
N ASN A 572 20.23 14.25 18.57
CA ASN A 572 21.48 14.81 19.08
C ASN A 572 22.64 14.47 18.13
N LEU A 573 23.02 15.41 17.26
CA LEU A 573 24.06 15.23 16.25
C LEU A 573 25.45 14.97 16.87
N THR A 574 25.78 15.66 17.97
CA THR A 574 27.07 15.54 18.64
C THR A 574 27.24 14.16 19.25
N GLU A 575 26.25 13.71 20.03
CA GLU A 575 26.25 12.39 20.65
C GLU A 575 26.28 11.28 19.58
N ALA A 576 25.48 11.41 18.51
CA ALA A 576 25.50 10.48 17.40
C ALA A 576 26.91 10.32 16.79
N MET A 577 27.64 11.42 16.61
CA MET A 577 29.02 11.39 16.13
C MET A 577 30.01 10.80 17.14
N GLU A 578 29.83 11.04 18.43
CA GLU A 578 30.68 10.48 19.49
C GLU A 578 30.57 8.96 19.54
N VAL A 579 29.35 8.42 19.48
CA VAL A 579 29.11 6.97 19.45
C VAL A 579 29.76 6.34 18.21
N VAL A 580 29.61 6.95 17.04
CA VAL A 580 30.25 6.46 15.80
C VAL A 580 31.78 6.50 15.91
N ARG A 581 32.34 7.59 16.47
CA ARG A 581 33.78 7.75 16.65
C ARG A 581 34.35 6.69 17.60
N ALA A 582 33.67 6.41 18.72
CA ALA A 582 34.10 5.38 19.67
C ALA A 582 34.16 3.99 19.00
N ALA A 583 33.14 3.64 18.20
CA ALA A 583 33.12 2.39 17.45
C ALA A 583 34.24 2.30 16.39
N ALA A 584 34.57 3.40 15.72
CA ALA A 584 35.64 3.47 14.74
C ALA A 584 37.05 3.33 15.33
N LEU A 585 37.26 3.86 16.54
CA LEU A 585 38.54 3.79 17.23
C LEU A 585 38.74 2.45 17.98
N GLY A 586 37.71 1.60 18.06
CA GLY A 586 37.76 0.35 18.81
C GLY A 586 37.91 0.55 20.32
N SER A 587 37.57 1.74 20.81
CA SER A 587 37.92 2.21 22.17
C SER A 587 36.84 1.95 23.23
N GLY A 588 35.99 0.94 23.05
CA GLY A 588 35.08 0.50 24.10
C GLY A 588 33.98 -0.45 23.63
N GLU A 589 33.65 -1.44 24.46
CA GLU A 589 32.28 -1.92 24.51
C GLU A 589 31.40 -0.70 24.85
N PRO A 590 30.42 -0.33 24.01
CA PRO A 590 29.51 0.73 24.37
C PRO A 590 28.73 0.28 25.61
N ASN A 591 29.00 0.92 26.75
CA ASN A 591 28.15 0.87 27.94
C ASN A 591 26.82 1.58 27.58
N LEU A 592 25.96 0.89 26.84
CA LEU A 592 24.62 1.35 26.43
C LEU A 592 23.51 0.47 27.03
N HIS A 593 23.80 -0.25 28.11
CA HIS A 593 22.75 -0.69 29.05
C HIS A 593 22.26 0.51 29.88
N SER A 594 21.67 1.50 29.21
CA SER A 594 20.66 2.35 29.83
C SER A 594 19.42 2.18 28.98
N GLU A 595 18.47 1.38 29.49
CA GLU A 595 17.10 1.37 29.01
C GLU A 595 16.60 2.82 28.96
N LEU A 596 16.41 3.35 27.74
CA LEU A 596 15.70 4.60 27.44
C LEU A 596 14.83 4.43 26.20
#